data_AF-A0A6B1AZU4-F1
#
_entry.id   AF-A0A6B1AZU4-F1
#
_cell.length_a   1.000
_cell.length_b   1.000
_cell.length_c   1.000
_cell.angle_alpha   90.00
_cell.angle_beta   90.00
_cell.angle_gamma   90.00
#
_symmetry.space_group_name_H-M   'P 1'
#
loop_
_entity.id
_entity.type
_entity.pdbx_description
1 polymer ?
#
loop_
_entity_poly.entity_id
_entity_poly.type
_entity_poly.pdbx_seq_one_letter_code
_entity_poly.pdbx_strand_id
1 'polypeptide(L)'
;MLIELAATEQLEDHPCTDLALVTSDRALLAYMLQDVRVLARQVGSREIDLQRYETLHWDVHGLARRAVICDPEALAQPVERCVVGFFGERRPEASQSVVDDIEVDLLLEFRSHPGILSYSSTELVDNYWANLVIHVKPVDSQEWRNSDVHRRAVAEISPRQYRSVRIHNGRLPGGVVGSGAITIDRTKFWDYGGSEIWEAVRDYA
;
A
#
# COMPACT_ATOMS: atom_id res chain seq x y z
N MET A 1 19.91 5.30 -11.96
CA MET A 1 19.61 4.43 -13.12
C MET A 1 18.62 3.40 -12.63
N LEU A 2 17.46 3.26 -13.25
CA LEU A 2 16.47 2.27 -12.83
C LEU A 2 16.91 0.89 -13.33
N ILE A 3 17.05 -0.07 -12.42
CA ILE A 3 17.46 -1.44 -12.75
C ILE A 3 16.22 -2.28 -13.04
N GLU A 4 16.24 -3.06 -14.12
CA GLU A 4 15.18 -4.01 -14.44
C GLU A 4 15.62 -5.41 -14.03
N LEU A 5 14.87 -6.01 -13.10
CA LEU A 5 15.08 -7.37 -12.63
C LEU A 5 14.23 -8.35 -13.42
N ALA A 6 14.78 -9.53 -13.72
CA ALA A 6 13.97 -10.63 -14.23
C ALA A 6 12.95 -11.11 -13.18
N ALA A 7 11.89 -11.79 -13.63
CA ALA A 7 10.75 -12.21 -12.80
C ALA A 7 11.13 -13.03 -11.56
N THR A 8 12.26 -13.75 -11.59
CA THR A 8 12.77 -14.58 -10.49
C THR A 8 14.15 -14.15 -9.99
N GLU A 9 14.71 -13.07 -10.54
CA GLU A 9 16.05 -12.59 -10.17
C GLU A 9 16.05 -12.02 -8.76
N GLN A 10 17.06 -12.35 -7.98
CA GLN A 10 17.27 -11.88 -6.61
C GLN A 10 18.73 -11.44 -6.48
N LEU A 11 18.98 -10.36 -5.76
CA LEU A 11 20.31 -9.81 -5.55
C LEU A 11 20.67 -9.91 -4.08
N GLU A 12 21.76 -10.62 -3.76
CA GLU A 12 22.20 -10.83 -2.37
C GLU A 12 22.51 -9.50 -1.66
N ASP A 13 23.12 -8.55 -2.37
CA ASP A 13 23.44 -7.21 -1.85
C ASP A 13 22.20 -6.32 -1.64
N HIS A 14 21.05 -6.72 -2.19
CA HIS A 14 19.76 -6.01 -2.07
C HIS A 14 18.67 -6.99 -1.59
N PRO A 15 18.66 -7.35 -0.29
CA PRO A 15 17.79 -8.39 0.25
C PRO A 15 16.30 -8.06 0.13
N CYS A 16 15.93 -6.80 -0.09
CA CYS A 16 14.55 -6.41 -0.39
C CYS A 16 14.02 -7.03 -1.71
N THR A 17 14.89 -7.60 -2.55
CA THR A 17 14.52 -8.29 -3.79
C THR A 17 14.09 -9.74 -3.58
N ASP A 18 14.23 -10.30 -2.38
CA ASP A 18 13.90 -11.70 -2.06
C ASP A 18 12.44 -12.05 -2.42
N LEU A 19 12.24 -13.16 -3.14
CA LEU A 19 10.91 -13.63 -3.54
C LEU A 19 10.06 -14.13 -2.35
N ALA A 20 10.69 -14.56 -1.26
CA ALA A 20 10.00 -14.91 -0.02
C ALA A 20 9.32 -13.68 0.62
N LEU A 21 9.93 -12.50 0.50
CA LEU A 21 9.31 -11.25 0.94
C LEU A 21 8.09 -10.94 0.08
N VAL A 22 8.19 -11.01 -1.25
CA VAL A 22 7.06 -10.81 -2.16
C VAL A 22 5.91 -11.79 -1.86
N THR A 23 6.24 -13.04 -1.55
CA THR A 23 5.25 -14.06 -1.17
C THR A 23 4.53 -13.70 0.13
N SER A 24 5.28 -13.23 1.12
CA SER A 24 4.75 -12.79 2.42
C SER A 24 3.90 -11.53 2.27
N ASP A 25 4.36 -10.57 1.47
CA ASP A 25 3.65 -9.33 1.16
C ASP A 25 2.30 -9.64 0.49
N ARG A 26 2.25 -10.58 -0.46
CA ARG A 26 1.00 -11.05 -1.08
C ARG A 26 0.03 -11.65 -0.07
N ALA A 27 0.52 -12.46 0.86
CA ALA A 27 -0.31 -13.05 1.90
C ALA A 27 -0.90 -11.97 2.81
N LEU A 28 -0.11 -10.95 3.16
CA LEU A 28 -0.59 -9.83 3.96
C LEU A 28 -1.59 -8.95 3.20
N LEU A 29 -1.35 -8.66 1.91
CA LEU A 29 -2.33 -7.96 1.08
C LEU A 29 -3.67 -8.71 1.01
N ALA A 30 -3.65 -10.04 0.95
CA ALA A 30 -4.86 -10.85 0.99
C ALA A 30 -5.60 -10.72 2.33
N TYR A 31 -4.86 -10.65 3.45
CA TYR A 31 -5.43 -10.41 4.77
C TYR A 31 -6.04 -9.01 4.88
N MET A 32 -5.31 -7.96 4.50
CA MET A 32 -5.81 -6.58 4.50
C MET A 32 -7.04 -6.42 3.59
N LEU A 33 -7.05 -7.07 2.43
CA LEU A 33 -8.21 -7.09 1.54
C LEU A 33 -9.43 -7.72 2.20
N GLN A 34 -9.24 -8.71 3.08
CA GLN A 34 -10.36 -9.33 3.80
C GLN A 34 -11.03 -8.35 4.76
N ASP A 35 -10.27 -7.47 5.42
CA ASP A 35 -10.83 -6.41 6.27
C ASP A 35 -11.67 -5.46 5.42
N VAL A 36 -11.14 -5.00 4.28
CA VAL A 36 -11.88 -4.13 3.35
C VAL A 36 -13.15 -4.81 2.81
N ARG A 37 -13.10 -6.13 2.55
CA ARG A 37 -14.27 -6.94 2.15
C ARG A 37 -15.33 -7.04 3.22
N VAL A 38 -14.94 -7.15 4.49
CA VAL A 38 -15.89 -7.16 5.60
C VAL A 38 -16.60 -5.81 5.66
N LEU A 39 -15.84 -4.71 5.63
CA LEU A 39 -16.40 -3.35 5.64
C LEU A 39 -17.35 -3.11 4.45
N ALA A 40 -16.92 -3.46 3.22
CA ALA A 40 -17.75 -3.29 2.03
C ALA A 40 -19.06 -4.11 2.09
N ARG A 41 -19.01 -5.33 2.66
CA ARG A 41 -20.22 -6.15 2.84
C ARG A 41 -21.16 -5.58 3.89
N GLN A 42 -20.65 -5.10 5.02
CA GLN A 42 -21.46 -4.50 6.08
C GLN A 42 -22.14 -3.21 5.62
N VAL A 43 -21.45 -2.41 4.79
CA VAL A 43 -22.06 -1.25 4.11
C VAL A 43 -23.14 -1.73 3.14
N GLY A 44 -22.84 -2.72 2.30
CA GLY A 44 -23.79 -3.26 1.33
C GLY A 44 -25.05 -3.87 1.95
N SER A 45 -24.93 -4.51 3.12
CA SER A 45 -26.05 -5.05 3.89
C SER A 45 -26.74 -4.02 4.80
N ARG A 46 -26.24 -2.77 4.85
CA ARG A 46 -26.71 -1.69 5.74
C ARG A 46 -26.61 -2.02 7.22
N GLU A 47 -25.67 -2.89 7.58
CA GLU A 47 -25.31 -3.16 8.99
C GLU A 47 -24.54 -1.98 9.60
N ILE A 48 -23.77 -1.28 8.77
CA ILE A 48 -23.06 -0.04 9.13
C ILE A 48 -23.35 1.04 8.08
N ASP A 49 -23.34 2.29 8.51
CA ASP A 49 -23.39 3.46 7.63
C ASP A 49 -22.03 4.15 7.69
N LEU A 50 -21.23 4.01 6.62
CA LEU A 50 -19.91 4.63 6.51
C LEU A 50 -19.98 5.89 5.67
N GLN A 51 -19.51 7.00 6.24
CA GLN A 51 -19.37 8.25 5.53
C GLN A 51 -18.13 8.22 4.62
N ARG A 52 -18.15 9.01 3.54
CA ARG A 52 -16.97 9.17 2.67
C ARG A 52 -15.81 9.76 3.48
N TYR A 53 -14.63 9.16 3.30
CA TYR A 53 -13.40 9.49 4.02
C TYR A 53 -13.48 9.25 5.53
N GLU A 54 -14.43 8.44 5.99
CA GLU A 54 -14.46 7.99 7.37
C GLU A 54 -13.23 7.12 7.65
N THR A 55 -12.59 7.41 8.78
CA THR A 55 -11.40 6.69 9.23
C THR A 55 -11.81 5.77 10.38
N LEU A 56 -11.51 4.49 10.20
CA LEU A 56 -11.75 3.43 11.16
C LEU A 56 -10.41 2.97 11.74
N HIS A 57 -10.37 2.76 13.05
CA HIS A 57 -9.20 2.26 13.76
C HIS A 57 -9.58 1.05 14.61
N TRP A 58 -8.72 0.05 14.63
CA TRP A 58 -8.85 -1.09 15.53
C TRP A 58 -7.48 -1.72 15.75
N ASP A 59 -7.41 -2.66 16.70
CA ASP A 59 -6.18 -3.38 17.02
C ASP A 59 -6.37 -4.88 16.83
N VAL A 60 -5.36 -5.53 16.28
CA VAL A 60 -5.29 -6.99 16.17
C VAL A 60 -4.02 -7.44 16.87
N HIS A 61 -4.16 -8.12 18.00
CA HIS A 61 -3.03 -8.55 18.84
C HIS A 61 -2.10 -7.41 19.30
N GLY A 62 -2.66 -6.22 19.52
CA GLY A 62 -1.89 -5.03 19.92
C GLY A 62 -1.15 -4.34 18.78
N LEU A 63 -1.41 -4.73 17.52
CA LEU A 63 -0.91 -4.06 16.33
C LEU A 63 -2.01 -3.21 15.73
N ALA A 64 -1.69 -1.94 15.47
CA ALA A 64 -2.65 -0.98 14.95
C ALA A 64 -3.11 -1.35 13.54
N ARG A 65 -4.39 -1.08 13.28
CA ARG A 65 -5.04 -1.17 11.99
C ARG A 65 -5.81 0.11 11.73
N ARG A 66 -5.77 0.56 10.48
CA ARG A 66 -6.55 1.69 10.00
C ARG A 66 -7.15 1.36 8.65
N ALA A 67 -8.39 1.78 8.44
CA ALA A 67 -8.98 1.85 7.11
C ALA A 67 -9.65 3.20 6.89
N VAL A 68 -9.49 3.76 5.70
CA VAL A 68 -10.18 4.95 5.22
C VAL A 68 -10.98 4.57 3.99
N ILE A 69 -12.31 4.64 4.10
CA ILE A 69 -13.20 4.34 2.99
C ILE A 69 -13.56 5.64 2.29
N CYS A 70 -12.95 5.89 1.14
CA CYS A 70 -13.09 7.15 0.41
C CYS A 70 -14.41 7.19 -0.39
N ASP A 71 -14.77 6.06 -1.02
CA ASP A 71 -16.01 5.91 -1.78
C ASP A 71 -16.63 4.52 -1.55
N PRO A 72 -17.52 4.38 -0.55
CA PRO A 72 -18.15 3.10 -0.21
C PRO A 72 -19.00 2.52 -1.35
N GLU A 73 -19.69 3.37 -2.11
CA GLU A 73 -20.57 2.95 -3.21
C GLU A 73 -19.75 2.34 -4.36
N ALA A 74 -18.67 3.02 -4.76
CA ALA A 74 -17.79 2.49 -5.80
C ALA A 74 -17.03 1.24 -5.33
N LEU A 75 -16.64 1.16 -4.06
CA LEU A 75 -16.00 -0.01 -3.48
C LEU A 75 -16.90 -1.26 -3.52
N ALA A 76 -18.22 -1.08 -3.38
CA ALA A 76 -19.21 -2.15 -3.40
C ALA A 76 -19.53 -2.70 -4.81
N GLN A 77 -19.00 -2.08 -5.88
CA GLN A 77 -19.24 -2.55 -7.25
C GLN A 77 -18.34 -3.73 -7.62
N PRO A 78 -18.85 -4.77 -8.31
CA PRO A 78 -18.10 -5.96 -8.72
C PRO A 78 -17.26 -5.70 -9.99
N VAL A 79 -16.49 -4.61 -10.00
CA VAL A 79 -15.67 -4.17 -11.12
C VAL A 79 -14.21 -4.34 -10.75
N GLU A 80 -13.38 -4.80 -11.70
CA GLU A 80 -11.94 -4.89 -11.49
C GLU A 80 -11.38 -3.56 -10.97
N ARG A 81 -10.55 -3.65 -9.93
CA ARG A 81 -9.86 -2.51 -9.33
C ARG A 81 -8.36 -2.66 -9.49
N CYS A 82 -7.67 -1.53 -9.50
CA CYS A 82 -6.23 -1.51 -9.36
C CYS A 82 -5.87 -1.42 -7.88
N VAL A 83 -4.71 -1.98 -7.54
CA VAL A 83 -4.20 -1.96 -6.17
C VAL A 83 -2.75 -1.49 -6.12
N VAL A 84 -2.43 -0.79 -5.04
CA VAL A 84 -1.05 -0.49 -4.63
C VAL A 84 -0.82 -1.05 -3.24
N GLY A 85 0.21 -1.88 -3.09
CA GLY A 85 0.71 -2.36 -1.81
C GLY A 85 2.04 -1.67 -1.48
N PHE A 86 2.15 -1.00 -0.34
CA PHE A 86 3.41 -0.43 0.15
C PHE A 86 3.90 -1.27 1.32
N PHE A 87 5.18 -1.64 1.32
CA PHE A 87 5.83 -2.42 2.37
C PHE A 87 7.15 -1.77 2.72
N GLY A 88 7.27 -1.26 3.94
CA GLY A 88 8.48 -0.60 4.44
C GLY A 88 9.17 -1.45 5.50
N GLU A 89 10.43 -1.78 5.27
CA GLU A 89 11.33 -2.25 6.32
C GLU A 89 11.84 -1.03 7.08
N ARG A 90 11.40 -0.88 8.32
CA ARG A 90 11.66 0.33 9.07
C ARG A 90 13.01 0.31 9.75
N ARG A 91 13.65 1.48 9.83
CA ARG A 91 14.89 1.63 10.58
C ARG A 91 14.62 1.56 12.09
N PRO A 92 15.52 0.98 12.90
CA PRO A 92 15.36 0.95 14.35
C PRO A 92 15.21 2.34 14.99
N GLU A 93 15.87 3.35 14.42
CA GLU A 93 15.87 4.75 14.87
C GLU A 93 14.73 5.61 14.29
N ALA A 94 13.84 5.01 13.49
CA ALA A 94 12.74 5.70 12.85
C ALA A 94 11.73 6.23 13.88
N SER A 95 11.24 7.46 13.67
CA SER A 95 10.24 8.07 14.55
C SER A 95 8.83 7.73 14.08
N GLN A 96 7.97 7.22 14.96
CA GLN A 96 6.57 6.91 14.60
C GLN A 96 5.79 8.17 14.30
N SER A 97 6.03 9.24 15.06
CA SER A 97 5.34 10.51 14.85
C SER A 97 5.54 11.06 13.43
N VAL A 98 6.72 10.87 12.84
CA VAL A 98 7.01 11.34 11.48
C VAL A 98 6.20 10.56 10.45
N VAL A 99 6.04 9.25 10.63
CA VAL A 99 5.22 8.41 9.76
C VAL A 99 3.74 8.78 9.91
N ASP A 100 3.29 8.98 11.14
CA ASP A 100 1.91 9.38 11.45
C ASP A 100 1.55 10.74 10.82
N ASP A 101 2.44 11.73 10.93
CA ASP A 101 2.23 13.08 10.37
C ASP A 101 2.05 13.04 8.85
N ILE A 102 2.89 12.28 8.14
CA ILE A 102 2.78 12.11 6.68
C ILE A 102 1.52 11.35 6.31
N GLU A 103 1.15 10.35 7.10
CA GLU A 103 -0.08 9.61 6.86
C GLU A 103 -1.29 10.54 6.96
N VAL A 104 -1.33 11.44 7.95
CA VAL A 104 -2.38 12.47 8.04
C VAL A 104 -2.39 13.37 6.79
N ASP A 105 -1.22 13.85 6.35
CA ASP A 105 -1.12 14.68 5.15
C ASP A 105 -1.58 13.94 3.89
N LEU A 106 -1.20 12.66 3.73
CA LEU A 106 -1.63 11.81 2.63
C LEU A 106 -3.15 11.58 2.64
N LEU A 107 -3.74 11.34 3.81
CA LEU A 107 -5.19 11.15 3.94
C LEU A 107 -5.97 12.41 3.57
N LEU A 108 -5.43 13.60 3.85
CA LEU A 108 -6.02 14.87 3.41
C LEU A 108 -6.00 14.99 1.87
N GLU A 109 -4.90 14.57 1.22
CA GLU A 109 -4.79 14.59 -0.24
C GLU A 109 -5.81 13.67 -0.93
N PHE A 110 -6.26 12.58 -0.31
CA PHE A 110 -7.21 11.65 -0.95
C PHE A 110 -8.52 12.32 -1.37
N ARG A 111 -8.90 13.42 -0.71
CA ARG A 111 -10.07 14.22 -1.10
C ARG A 111 -9.92 14.86 -2.47
N SER A 112 -8.68 15.13 -2.90
CA SER A 112 -8.34 15.69 -4.21
C SER A 112 -8.16 14.61 -5.29
N HIS A 113 -8.20 13.33 -4.91
CA HIS A 113 -7.98 12.19 -5.80
C HIS A 113 -9.18 11.22 -5.76
N PRO A 114 -10.31 11.57 -6.41
CA PRO A 114 -11.56 10.79 -6.35
C PRO A 114 -11.45 9.38 -6.95
N GLY A 115 -10.32 9.04 -7.59
CA GLY A 115 -10.05 7.70 -8.06
C GLY A 115 -9.67 6.70 -6.96
N ILE A 116 -9.36 7.17 -5.74
CA ILE A 116 -9.03 6.34 -4.58
C ILE A 116 -10.34 5.90 -3.92
N LEU A 117 -10.50 4.59 -3.76
CA LEU A 117 -11.72 3.99 -3.17
C LEU A 117 -11.51 3.67 -1.70
N SER A 118 -10.32 3.17 -1.35
CA SER A 118 -9.95 2.91 0.03
C SER A 118 -8.44 2.94 0.23
N TYR A 119 -8.04 3.20 1.47
CA TYR A 119 -6.69 3.06 1.97
C TYR A 119 -6.74 2.26 3.26
N SER A 120 -5.82 1.33 3.45
CA SER A 120 -5.66 0.59 4.70
C SER A 120 -4.21 0.64 5.11
N SER A 121 -3.96 0.80 6.41
CA SER A 121 -2.63 0.71 7.01
C SER A 121 -2.63 -0.32 8.12
N THR A 122 -1.51 -1.02 8.24
CA THR A 122 -1.35 -2.19 9.09
C THR A 122 0.06 -2.16 9.67
N GLU A 123 0.12 -2.00 10.98
CA GLU A 123 1.34 -2.21 11.75
C GLU A 123 1.65 -3.71 11.84
N LEU A 124 2.92 -4.06 11.69
CA LEU A 124 3.42 -5.43 11.81
C LEU A 124 4.44 -5.51 12.93
N VAL A 125 4.73 -6.75 13.34
CA VAL A 125 5.84 -7.02 14.25
C VAL A 125 7.16 -6.50 13.68
N ASP A 126 8.14 -6.28 14.56
CA ASP A 126 9.47 -5.79 14.21
C ASP A 126 9.45 -4.43 13.45
N ASN A 127 8.46 -3.59 13.76
CA ASN A 127 8.28 -2.24 13.24
C ASN A 127 8.04 -2.16 11.71
N TYR A 128 7.65 -3.26 11.06
CA TYR A 128 7.24 -3.21 9.66
C TYR A 128 5.88 -2.55 9.49
N TRP A 129 5.68 -1.89 8.35
CA TRP A 129 4.40 -1.27 8.01
C TRP A 129 3.98 -1.67 6.60
N ALA A 130 2.69 -1.97 6.47
CA ALA A 130 2.07 -2.31 5.19
C ALA A 130 0.86 -1.43 4.93
N ASN A 131 0.75 -0.91 3.71
CA ASN A 131 -0.43 -0.18 3.25
C ASN A 131 -1.04 -0.87 2.03
N LEU A 132 -2.36 -0.82 1.92
CA LEU A 132 -3.14 -1.25 0.76
C LEU A 132 -3.99 -0.07 0.28
N VAL A 133 -3.83 0.31 -0.98
CA VAL A 133 -4.68 1.29 -1.66
C VAL A 133 -5.47 0.60 -2.75
N ILE A 134 -6.77 0.83 -2.80
CA ILE A 134 -7.66 0.33 -3.87
C ILE A 134 -8.19 1.53 -4.64
N HIS A 135 -8.13 1.46 -5.96
CA HIS A 135 -8.43 2.60 -6.82
C HIS A 135 -8.98 2.17 -8.20
N VAL A 136 -9.65 3.09 -8.88
CA VAL A 136 -10.42 2.81 -10.12
C VAL A 136 -9.56 2.63 -11.38
N LYS A 137 -8.38 3.25 -11.41
CA LYS A 137 -7.43 3.26 -12.54
C LYS A 137 -6.03 3.19 -11.99
N PRO A 138 -5.04 2.58 -12.67
CA PRO A 138 -3.67 2.48 -12.17
C PRO A 138 -3.16 3.80 -11.57
N VAL A 139 -2.60 3.76 -10.34
CA VAL A 139 -2.09 4.93 -9.59
C VAL A 139 -0.78 5.46 -10.19
N ASP A 140 -0.40 4.99 -11.38
CA ASP A 140 0.59 5.67 -12.20
C ASP A 140 0.05 6.97 -12.83
N SER A 141 -1.07 7.50 -12.32
CA SER A 141 -1.48 8.88 -12.57
C SER A 141 -0.38 9.80 -12.04
N GLN A 142 0.37 10.40 -12.94
CA GLN A 142 1.44 11.36 -12.68
C GLN A 142 1.03 12.46 -11.68
N GLU A 143 -0.27 12.76 -11.58
CA GLU A 143 -0.83 13.79 -10.71
C GLU A 143 -0.57 13.56 -9.21
N TRP A 144 -0.81 12.35 -8.67
CA TRP A 144 -0.48 12.07 -7.27
C TRP A 144 1.03 12.05 -7.06
N ARG A 145 1.79 11.39 -7.96
CA ARG A 145 3.25 11.37 -7.87
C ARG A 145 3.89 12.76 -7.86
N ASN A 146 3.22 13.73 -8.48
CA ASN A 146 3.65 15.12 -8.56
C ASN A 146 3.13 15.99 -7.41
N SER A 147 2.34 15.46 -6.47
CA SER A 147 1.95 16.20 -5.27
C SER A 147 3.17 16.49 -4.40
N ASP A 148 3.17 17.66 -3.75
CA ASP A 148 4.27 18.06 -2.88
C ASP A 148 4.45 17.10 -1.70
N VAL A 149 3.34 16.59 -1.14
CA VAL A 149 3.37 15.63 -0.03
C VAL A 149 3.99 14.31 -0.49
N HIS A 150 3.60 13.79 -1.66
CA HIS A 150 4.16 12.53 -2.16
C HIS A 150 5.64 12.65 -2.52
N ARG A 151 6.06 13.76 -3.15
CA ARG A 151 7.47 14.03 -3.42
C ARG A 151 8.28 14.11 -2.13
N ARG A 152 7.78 14.82 -1.12
CA ARG A 152 8.44 14.95 0.17
C ARG A 152 8.54 13.60 0.88
N ALA A 153 7.46 12.84 0.90
CA ALA A 153 7.43 11.49 1.49
C ALA A 153 8.51 10.60 0.87
N VAL A 154 8.60 10.57 -0.46
CA VAL A 154 9.59 9.74 -1.19
C VAL A 154 11.02 10.25 -1.04
N ALA A 155 11.26 11.54 -1.22
CA ALA A 155 12.62 12.09 -1.33
C ALA A 155 13.27 12.39 0.02
N GLU A 156 12.51 12.86 1.01
CA GLU A 156 13.07 13.33 2.28
C GLU A 156 12.84 12.34 3.41
N ILE A 157 11.69 11.66 3.41
CA ILE A 157 11.22 10.95 4.58
C ILE A 157 11.49 9.45 4.49
N SER A 158 11.14 8.81 3.37
CA SER A 158 11.36 7.39 3.17
C SER A 158 12.81 6.95 3.44
N PRO A 159 13.86 7.66 2.98
CA PRO A 159 15.24 7.27 3.26
C PRO A 159 15.62 7.28 4.75
N ARG A 160 14.96 8.14 5.55
CA ARG A 160 15.20 8.30 6.99
C ARG A 160 14.37 7.34 7.84
N GLN A 161 13.22 6.88 7.34
CA GLN A 161 12.32 6.01 8.09
C GLN A 161 12.51 4.54 7.73
N TYR A 162 12.91 4.23 6.50
CA TYR A 162 13.01 2.87 6.00
C TYR A 162 14.42 2.52 5.57
N ARG A 163 14.81 1.27 5.82
CA ARG A 163 15.98 0.65 5.20
C ARG A 163 15.67 0.30 3.75
N SER A 164 14.51 -0.29 3.50
CA SER A 164 14.07 -0.66 2.17
C SER A 164 12.56 -0.51 2.03
N VAL A 165 12.09 -0.28 0.80
CA VAL A 165 10.67 -0.15 0.46
C VAL A 165 10.37 -1.00 -0.76
N ARG A 166 9.23 -1.70 -0.72
CA ARG A 166 8.63 -2.40 -1.86
C ARG A 166 7.26 -1.80 -2.15
N ILE A 167 7.02 -1.45 -3.42
CA ILE A 167 5.72 -0.98 -3.88
C ILE A 167 5.20 -1.93 -4.96
N HIS A 168 4.18 -2.69 -4.61
CA HIS A 168 3.48 -3.59 -5.52
C HIS A 168 2.38 -2.84 -6.24
N ASN A 169 2.34 -2.95 -7.56
CA ASN A 169 1.23 -2.51 -8.39
C ASN A 169 0.55 -3.75 -8.95
N GLY A 170 -0.78 -3.78 -8.87
CA GLY A 170 -1.53 -4.95 -9.27
C GLY A 170 -2.98 -4.67 -9.60
N ARG A 171 -3.72 -5.76 -9.74
CA ARG A 171 -5.15 -5.78 -10.04
C ARG A 171 -5.89 -6.67 -9.06
N LEU A 172 -7.18 -6.36 -8.89
CA LEU A 172 -8.14 -7.15 -8.12
C LEU A 172 -9.32 -7.48 -9.04
N PRO A 173 -9.29 -8.64 -9.72
CA PRO A 173 -10.37 -9.09 -10.59
C PRO A 173 -11.68 -9.24 -9.82
N GLY A 174 -12.77 -8.70 -10.38
CA GLY A 174 -14.10 -8.70 -9.74
C GLY A 174 -14.25 -7.71 -8.58
N GLY A 175 -13.23 -6.90 -8.29
CA GLY A 175 -13.27 -5.87 -7.26
C GLY A 175 -13.30 -6.42 -5.84
N VAL A 176 -13.60 -5.55 -4.88
CA VAL A 176 -13.59 -5.90 -3.45
C VAL A 176 -14.63 -6.96 -3.14
N VAL A 177 -15.86 -6.79 -3.64
CA VAL A 177 -16.98 -7.71 -3.39
C VAL A 177 -16.84 -9.06 -4.12
N GLY A 178 -15.92 -9.17 -5.09
CA GLY A 178 -15.63 -10.42 -5.78
C GLY A 178 -14.81 -11.40 -4.93
N SER A 179 -14.66 -12.63 -5.41
CA SER A 179 -13.86 -13.69 -4.76
C SER A 179 -12.42 -13.78 -5.26
N GLY A 180 -12.00 -12.90 -6.18
CA GLY A 180 -10.66 -12.89 -6.77
C GLY A 180 -9.56 -12.59 -5.75
N ALA A 181 -8.32 -12.96 -6.06
CA ALA A 181 -7.16 -12.55 -5.29
C ALA A 181 -6.47 -11.35 -5.95
N ILE A 182 -5.69 -10.60 -5.18
CA ILE A 182 -4.80 -9.58 -5.75
C ILE A 182 -3.74 -10.28 -6.61
N THR A 183 -3.62 -9.84 -7.86
CA THR A 183 -2.52 -10.20 -8.76
C THR A 183 -1.52 -9.05 -8.79
N ILE A 184 -0.27 -9.32 -8.42
CA ILE A 184 0.82 -8.34 -8.54
C ILE A 184 1.37 -8.42 -9.95
N ASP A 185 1.36 -7.30 -10.65
CA ASP A 185 1.89 -7.20 -12.02
C ASP A 185 3.34 -6.70 -12.00
N ARG A 186 3.65 -5.78 -11.07
CA ARG A 186 4.94 -5.11 -10.96
C ARG A 186 5.30 -4.79 -9.52
N THR A 187 6.57 -4.92 -9.16
CA THR A 187 7.13 -4.40 -7.90
C THR A 187 8.21 -3.36 -8.20
N LYS A 188 8.15 -2.23 -7.52
CA LYS A 188 9.23 -1.23 -7.46
C LYS A 188 9.96 -1.38 -6.13
N PHE A 189 11.28 -1.35 -6.16
CA PHE A 189 12.15 -1.52 -5.01
C PHE A 189 12.95 -0.24 -4.79
N TRP A 190 13.05 0.19 -3.54
CA TRP A 190 14.03 1.15 -3.08
C TRP A 190 14.83 0.50 -1.95
N ASP A 191 16.15 0.58 -2.06
CA ASP A 191 17.07 0.18 -1.00
C ASP A 191 17.92 1.39 -0.59
N TYR A 192 17.77 1.78 0.66
CA TYR A 192 18.44 2.90 1.30
C TYR A 192 19.58 2.43 2.23
N GLY A 193 19.96 1.16 2.18
CA GLY A 193 21.03 0.59 3.01
C GLY A 193 22.43 1.06 2.62
N GLY A 194 22.63 1.48 1.37
CA GLY A 194 23.90 1.97 0.84
C GLY A 194 24.11 3.48 0.96
N SER A 195 25.25 3.97 0.44
CA SER A 195 25.55 5.41 0.34
C SER A 195 24.76 6.13 -0.75
N GLU A 196 24.26 5.38 -1.74
CA GLU A 196 23.39 5.87 -2.79
C GLU A 196 22.05 5.12 -2.72
N ILE A 197 20.97 5.79 -3.16
CA ILE A 197 19.66 5.15 -3.26
C ILE A 197 19.72 4.18 -4.44
N TRP A 198 19.47 2.91 -4.14
CA TRP A 198 19.34 1.89 -5.15
C TRP A 198 17.86 1.68 -5.50
N GLU A 199 17.56 1.64 -6.80
CA GLU A 199 16.19 1.52 -7.31
C GLU A 199 16.09 0.44 -8.39
N ALA A 200 15.06 -0.39 -8.29
CA ALA A 200 14.77 -1.39 -9.30
C ALA A 200 13.28 -1.62 -9.53
N VAL A 201 12.97 -2.26 -10.65
CA VAL A 201 11.64 -2.73 -11.03
C VAL A 201 11.71 -4.21 -11.37
N ARG A 202 10.70 -4.97 -10.95
CA ARG A 202 10.44 -6.33 -11.42
C ARG A 202 9.03 -6.41 -11.99
N ASP A 203 8.92 -6.88 -13.22
CA ASP A 203 7.65 -7.26 -13.84
C ASP A 203 7.43 -8.77 -13.71
N TYR A 204 6.20 -9.19 -13.41
CA TYR A 204 5.82 -10.61 -13.25
C TYR A 204 4.94 -11.12 -14.40
N ALA A 205 4.78 -10.30 -15.45
CA ALA A 205 4.03 -10.63 -16.66
C ALA A 205 4.76 -11.66 -17.53
#